data_AF-A0A7S3CJH7-F1
#
_entry.id   AF-A0A7S3CJH7-F1
#
_cell.length_a   1.000
_cell.length_b   1.000
_cell.length_c   1.000
_cell.angle_alpha   90.00
_cell.angle_beta   90.00
_cell.angle_gamma   90.00
#
_symmetry.space_group_name_H-M   'P 1'
#
loop_
_entity.id
_entity.type
_entity.pdbx_description
1 polymer ?
#
loop_
_entity_poly.entity_id
_entity_poly.type
_entity_poly.pdbx_seq_one_letter_code
_entity_poly.pdbx_strand_id
1 'polypeptide(L)'
;MSKSDKSAKACINLLDDSDVIRMKIRKAKTDALGKITYDPLNRPELANLLKIYAALEGIPAGKVTQLFEDDNMFSFKEKLSNKIIDRVCPIGDKTKDLCLNQ
;
A
#
# COMPACT_ATOMS: atom_id res chain seq x y z
N MET A 1 -0.20 -11.02 5.11
CA MET A 1 0.99 -10.79 4.27
C MET A 1 2.08 -11.75 4.72
N SER A 2 2.57 -12.65 3.85
CA SER A 2 3.70 -13.53 4.18
C SER A 2 4.81 -13.34 3.15
N LYS A 3 6.06 -13.20 3.62
CA LYS A 3 7.25 -13.13 2.76
C LYS A 3 7.51 -14.46 2.04
N SER A 4 7.05 -15.58 2.61
CA SER A 4 7.22 -16.93 2.04
C SER A 4 6.10 -17.34 1.08
N ASP A 5 5.15 -16.45 0.80
CA ASP A 5 4.11 -16.73 -0.19
C ASP A 5 4.74 -16.97 -1.56
N LYS A 6 4.21 -17.96 -2.29
CA LYS A 6 4.67 -18.28 -3.65
C LYS A 6 4.45 -17.09 -4.60
N SER A 7 3.47 -16.24 -4.31
CA SER A 7 3.20 -15.03 -5.07
C SER A 7 4.06 -13.87 -4.57
N ALA A 8 5.03 -13.44 -5.38
CA ALA A 8 5.82 -12.23 -5.12
C ALA A 8 4.96 -10.95 -5.01
N LYS A 9 3.69 -10.98 -5.40
CA LYS A 9 2.74 -9.85 -5.31
C LYS A 9 2.01 -9.77 -3.95
N ALA A 10 2.14 -10.80 -3.10
CA ALA A 10 1.44 -10.86 -1.82
C ALA A 10 2.09 -9.99 -0.73
N CYS A 11 3.29 -9.47 -0.98
CA CYS A 11 4.03 -8.59 -0.09
C CYS A 11 4.73 -7.46 -0.86
N ILE A 12 4.93 -6.34 -0.17
CA ILE A 12 5.84 -5.27 -0.58
C ILE A 12 7.12 -5.45 0.23
N ASN A 13 8.25 -5.61 -0.45
CA ASN A 13 9.56 -5.70 0.19
C ASN A 13 10.16 -4.31 0.33
N LEU A 14 11.03 -4.13 1.32
CA LEU A 14 11.75 -2.88 1.54
C LEU A 14 12.74 -2.53 0.42
N LEU A 15 13.12 -3.51 -0.39
CA LEU A 15 14.03 -3.36 -1.52
C LEU A 15 13.29 -3.29 -2.87
N ASP A 16 11.96 -3.36 -2.87
CA ASP A 16 11.18 -3.19 -4.11
C ASP A 16 11.36 -1.76 -4.64
N ASP A 17 11.53 -1.62 -5.95
CA ASP A 17 11.55 -0.32 -6.61
C ASP A 17 10.13 0.28 -6.74
N SER A 18 10.07 1.54 -7.17
CA SER A 18 8.82 2.27 -7.30
C SER A 18 7.83 1.62 -8.26
N ASP A 19 8.31 1.03 -9.35
CA ASP A 19 7.44 0.48 -10.39
C ASP A 19 6.86 -0.87 -9.95
N VAL A 20 7.64 -1.68 -9.26
CA VAL A 20 7.19 -2.90 -8.60
C VAL A 20 6.14 -2.59 -7.54
N ILE A 21 6.37 -1.57 -6.70
CA ILE A 21 5.39 -1.15 -5.68
C ILE A 21 4.08 -0.71 -6.33
N ARG A 22 4.13 0.19 -7.32
CA ARG A 22 2.94 0.64 -8.08
C ARG A 22 2.20 -0.54 -8.70
N MET A 23 2.91 -1.45 -9.37
CA MET A 23 2.30 -2.62 -9.99
C MET A 23 1.59 -3.50 -8.95
N LYS A 24 2.22 -3.77 -7.80
CA LYS A 24 1.67 -4.62 -6.73
C LYS A 24 0.41 -4.00 -6.13
N ILE A 25 0.43 -2.73 -5.78
CA ILE A 25 -0.74 -2.02 -5.24
C ILE A 25 -1.86 -1.94 -6.28
N ARG A 26 -1.54 -1.61 -7.54
CA ARG A 26 -2.53 -1.59 -8.62
C ARG A 26 -3.23 -2.94 -8.80
N LYS A 27 -2.48 -4.05 -8.71
CA LYS A 27 -3.00 -5.42 -8.81
C LYS A 27 -3.57 -5.98 -7.50
N ALA A 28 -3.51 -5.24 -6.40
CA ALA A 28 -4.08 -5.68 -5.14
C ALA A 28 -5.57 -5.96 -5.30
N LYS A 29 -6.02 -7.11 -4.79
CA LYS A 29 -7.43 -7.52 -4.85
C LYS A 29 -8.29 -6.49 -4.12
N THR A 30 -9.35 -6.05 -4.77
CA THR A 30 -10.40 -5.20 -4.20
C THR A 30 -11.74 -5.66 -4.77
N ASP A 31 -12.84 -5.24 -4.15
CA ASP A 31 -14.17 -5.45 -4.71
C ASP A 31 -14.47 -4.49 -5.88
N ALA A 32 -15.62 -4.71 -6.52
CA ALA A 32 -16.12 -3.94 -7.64
C ALA A 32 -17.15 -2.86 -7.25
N LEU A 33 -17.35 -2.58 -5.94
CA LEU A 33 -18.38 -1.64 -5.47
C LEU A 33 -18.01 -0.17 -5.71
N GLY A 34 -16.74 0.11 -6.02
CA GLY A 34 -16.24 1.44 -6.40
C GLY A 34 -16.11 2.45 -5.25
N LYS A 35 -16.92 2.32 -4.19
CA LYS A 35 -16.87 3.20 -3.01
C LYS A 35 -15.72 2.85 -2.08
N ILE A 36 -15.06 3.84 -1.50
CA ILE A 36 -13.97 3.65 -0.54
C ILE A 36 -14.54 3.75 0.88
N THR A 37 -14.91 2.61 1.47
CA THR A 37 -15.44 2.54 2.84
C THR A 37 -14.65 1.58 3.69
N TYR A 38 -14.62 1.84 4.99
CA TYR A 38 -13.91 1.00 5.96
C TYR A 38 -14.89 -0.02 6.56
N ASP A 39 -14.83 -1.25 6.05
CA ASP A 39 -15.58 -2.38 6.58
C ASP A 39 -14.65 -3.60 6.68
N PRO A 40 -14.03 -3.86 7.84
CA PRO A 40 -13.09 -4.96 7.99
C PRO A 40 -13.75 -6.34 7.97
N LEU A 41 -15.06 -6.44 8.18
CA LEU A 41 -15.77 -7.72 8.21
C LEU A 41 -16.20 -8.14 6.80
N ASN A 42 -16.82 -7.23 6.04
CA ASN A 42 -17.35 -7.54 4.71
C ASN A 42 -16.38 -7.17 3.58
N ARG A 43 -15.42 -6.26 3.81
CA ARG A 43 -14.45 -5.77 2.80
C ARG A 43 -13.01 -5.81 3.34
N PRO A 44 -12.52 -6.99 3.79
CA PRO A 44 -11.23 -7.11 4.46
C PRO A 44 -10.06 -6.66 3.59
N GLU A 45 -10.10 -6.87 2.27
CA GLU A 45 -9.03 -6.46 1.36
C GLU A 45 -8.90 -4.94 1.24
N LEU A 46 -10.02 -4.22 1.09
CA LEU A 46 -10.01 -2.75 1.08
C LEU A 46 -9.63 -2.19 2.46
N ALA A 47 -10.19 -2.76 3.53
CA ALA A 47 -9.86 -2.37 4.88
C ALA A 47 -8.36 -2.52 5.18
N ASN A 48 -7.70 -3.54 4.62
CA ASN A 48 -6.26 -3.71 4.71
C ASN A 48 -5.49 -2.56 4.01
N LEU A 49 -5.87 -2.18 2.78
CA LEU A 49 -5.25 -1.06 2.07
C LEU A 49 -5.45 0.28 2.82
N LEU A 50 -6.66 0.51 3.35
CA LEU A 50 -6.96 1.69 4.17
C LEU A 50 -6.12 1.72 5.44
N LYS A 51 -5.94 0.58 6.12
CA LYS A 51 -5.07 0.48 7.31
C LYS A 51 -3.61 0.80 6.99
N ILE A 52 -3.09 0.34 5.86
CA ILE A 52 -1.73 0.66 5.43
C ILE A 52 -1.60 2.17 5.22
N TYR A 53 -2.55 2.79 4.51
CA TYR A 53 -2.57 4.25 4.34
C TYR A 53 -2.60 4.98 5.68
N ALA A 54 -3.50 4.55 6.58
CA ALA A 54 -3.68 5.12 7.91
C ALA A 54 -2.37 5.08 8.72
N ALA A 55 -1.67 3.94 8.68
CA ALA A 55 -0.40 3.75 9.38
C ALA A 55 0.72 4.65 8.84
N LEU A 56 0.78 4.84 7.52
CA LEU A 56 1.77 5.74 6.89
C LEU A 56 1.51 7.21 7.20
N GLU A 57 0.24 7.57 7.40
CA GLU A 57 -0.18 8.95 7.71
C GLU A 57 -0.30 9.24 9.21
N GLY A 58 -0.28 8.21 10.05
CA GLY A 58 -0.45 8.35 11.50
C GLY A 58 -1.87 8.72 11.92
N ILE A 59 -2.89 8.36 11.13
CA ILE A 59 -4.31 8.63 11.44
C ILE A 59 -5.09 7.33 11.65
N PRO A 60 -6.26 7.37 12.31
CA PRO A 60 -7.14 6.21 12.41
C PRO A 60 -7.71 5.78 11.04
N ALA A 61 -7.80 4.48 10.78
CA ALA A 61 -8.32 3.94 9.52
C ALA A 61 -9.73 4.42 9.17
N GLY A 62 -10.60 4.63 10.17
CA GLY A 62 -11.94 5.17 9.96
C GLY A 62 -11.98 6.64 9.52
N LYS A 63 -10.89 7.40 9.73
CA LYS A 63 -10.76 8.77 9.20
C LYS A 63 -10.22 8.80 7.77
N VAL A 64 -9.53 7.74 7.34
CA VAL A 64 -8.98 7.66 5.99
C VAL A 64 -10.10 7.75 4.95
N THR A 65 -11.25 7.11 5.18
CA THR A 65 -12.37 7.12 4.22
C THR A 65 -12.85 8.53 3.88
N GLN A 66 -12.80 9.46 4.84
CA GLN A 66 -13.19 10.86 4.64
C GLN A 66 -12.26 11.60 3.66
N LEU A 67 -10.99 11.20 3.59
CA LEU A 67 -10.02 11.76 2.64
C LEU A 67 -10.26 11.29 1.19
N PHE A 68 -11.08 10.26 1.03
CA PHE A 68 -11.28 9.53 -0.22
C PHE A 68 -12.75 9.41 -0.62
N GLU A 69 -13.64 10.26 -0.08
CA GLU A 69 -15.07 10.21 -0.38
C GLU A 69 -15.38 10.47 -1.86
N ASP A 70 -14.62 11.40 -2.48
CA ASP A 70 -14.76 11.76 -3.89
C ASP A 70 -13.82 10.98 -4.83
N ASP A 71 -12.95 10.15 -4.25
CA ASP A 71 -11.96 9.39 -5.02
C ASP A 71 -12.55 8.05 -5.49
N ASN A 72 -12.09 7.62 -6.67
CA ASN A 72 -12.33 6.26 -7.13
C ASN A 72 -11.20 5.32 -6.69
N MET A 73 -11.45 4.01 -6.82
CA MET A 73 -10.50 2.96 -6.42
C MET A 73 -9.13 3.09 -7.12
N PHE A 74 -9.09 3.59 -8.37
CA PHE A 74 -7.85 3.78 -9.10
C PHE A 74 -7.02 4.91 -8.47
N SER A 75 -7.62 6.08 -8.26
CA SER A 75 -6.95 7.24 -7.64
C SER A 75 -6.47 6.92 -6.22
N PHE A 76 -7.29 6.20 -5.44
CA PHE A 76 -6.88 5.73 -4.11
C PHE A 76 -5.64 4.83 -4.16
N LYS A 77 -5.62 3.82 -5.05
CA LYS A 77 -4.47 2.93 -5.20
C LYS A 77 -3.23 3.67 -5.67
N GLU A 78 -3.38 4.68 -6.54
CA GLU A 78 -2.28 5.54 -6.98
C GLU A 78 -1.71 6.36 -5.82
N LYS A 79 -2.57 7.07 -5.08
CA LYS A 79 -2.18 7.85 -3.89
C LYS A 79 -1.51 6.99 -2.82
N LEU A 80 -2.04 5.78 -2.57
CA LEU A 80 -1.42 4.80 -1.66
C LEU A 80 -0.05 4.34 -2.16
N SER A 81 0.08 4.04 -3.46
CA SER A 81 1.35 3.62 -4.06
C SER A 81 2.43 4.69 -3.86
N ASN A 82 2.11 5.94 -4.14
CA ASN A 82 3.04 7.05 -3.99
C ASN A 82 3.49 7.22 -2.52
N LYS A 83 2.56 7.18 -1.56
CA LYS A 83 2.94 7.23 -0.14
C LYS A 83 3.84 6.08 0.29
N ILE A 84 3.61 4.87 -0.22
CA ILE A 84 4.48 3.73 0.08
C ILE A 84 5.87 3.95 -0.53
N ILE A 85 5.96 4.40 -1.77
CA ILE A 85 7.23 4.71 -2.46
C ILE A 85 8.04 5.74 -1.66
N ASP A 86 7.41 6.85 -1.28
CA ASP A 86 8.05 7.95 -0.55
C ASP A 86 8.66 7.49 0.78
N ARG A 87 8.10 6.42 1.37
CA ARG A 87 8.58 5.85 2.65
C ARG A 87 9.54 4.69 2.46
N VAL A 88 9.32 3.82 1.48
CA VAL A 88 10.06 2.55 1.32
C VAL A 88 11.32 2.73 0.49
N CYS A 89 11.28 3.46 -0.62
CA CYS A 89 12.43 3.59 -1.51
C CYS A 89 13.68 4.19 -0.83
N PRO A 90 13.57 5.25 0.00
CA PRO A 90 14.73 5.78 0.72
C PRO A 90 15.38 4.76 1.67
N ILE A 91 14.59 3.88 2.27
CA ILE A 91 15.09 2.80 3.15
C ILE A 91 15.86 1.79 2.31
N GLY A 92 15.32 1.39 1.16
CA GLY A 92 15.96 0.46 0.25
C GLY A 92 17.29 1.00 -0.29
N ASP A 93 17.33 2.27 -0.67
CA ASP A 93 18.54 2.93 -1.16
C ASP A 93 19.60 3.01 -0.07
N LYS A 94 19.22 3.39 1.16
CA LYS A 94 20.16 3.42 2.28
C LYS A 94 20.68 2.03 2.65
N THR A 95 19.84 1.01 2.53
CA THR A 95 20.26 -0.39 2.77
C THR A 95 21.32 -0.82 1.75
N LYS A 96 21.12 -0.51 0.47
CA LYS A 96 22.09 -0.83 -0.60
C LYS A 96 23.41 -0.10 -0.38
N ASP A 97 23.35 1.19 -0.04
CA ASP A 97 24.52 2.02 0.30
C ASP A 97 25.33 1.38 1.44
N LEU A 98 24.67 0.96 2.52
CA LEU A 98 25.32 0.30 3.66
C LEU A 98 25.87 -1.10 3.36
N CYS A 99 25.33 -1.80 2.37
CA CYS A 99 25.86 -3.10 1.95
C CYS A 99 27.07 -2.98 1.01
N LEU A 100 27.16 -1.89 0.25
CA LEU A 100 28.26 -1.64 -0.70
C LEU A 100 29.48 -0.98 -0.04
N ASN A 101 29.28 -0.22 1.04
CA ASN A 101 30.34 0.46 1.79
C ASN A 101 30.79 -0.32 3.05
N GLN A 102 30.76 -1.66 2.99
CA GLN A 102 31.27 -2.55 4.05
C GLN A 102 32.71 -2.97 3.79
#